data_AF-A0A098TKR2-F1
#
_entry.id   AF-A0A098TKR2-F1
#
_cell.length_a   1.000
_cell.length_b   1.000
_cell.length_c   1.000
_cell.angle_alpha   90.00
_cell.angle_beta   90.00
_cell.angle_gamma   90.00
#
_symmetry.space_group_name_H-M   'P 1'
#
loop_
_entity.id
_entity.type
_entity.pdbx_description
1 polymer ?
#
loop_
_entity_poly.entity_id
_entity_poly.type
_entity_poly.pdbx_seq_one_letter_code
_entity_poly.pdbx_strand_id
1 'polypeptide(L)'
;MDSIQKKVTCLQQLQTTLQLETLRPLVGRSEQVCQLPPHRGAYDLALVRAVGTASVCAEYALPLLRERGGAILYRGDNGRGKIPLP
;
A
#
# COMPACT_ATOMS: atom_id res chain seq x y z
N MET A 1 0.86 -5.61 -0.85
CA MET A 1 2.28 -5.57 -1.25
C MET A 1 3.14 -5.47 0.00
N ASP A 2 4.26 -6.18 0.09
CA ASP A 2 5.27 -6.03 1.15
C ASP A 2 6.66 -6.34 0.57
N SER A 3 7.72 -5.72 1.09
CA SER A 3 9.09 -5.96 0.62
C SER A 3 9.67 -7.30 1.10
N ILE A 4 9.05 -7.94 2.08
CA ILE A 4 9.54 -9.17 2.70
C ILE A 4 8.79 -10.37 2.13
N GLN A 5 9.50 -11.19 1.35
CA GLN A 5 8.98 -12.43 0.74
C GLN A 5 8.24 -13.32 1.75
N LYS A 6 8.82 -13.55 2.94
CA LYS A 6 8.23 -14.40 3.99
C LYS A 6 6.80 -13.98 4.38
N LYS A 7 6.54 -12.66 4.47
CA LYS A 7 5.20 -12.17 4.81
C LYS A 7 4.21 -12.41 3.68
N VAL A 8 4.62 -12.20 2.44
CA VAL A 8 3.77 -12.42 1.27
C VAL A 8 3.46 -13.91 1.10
N THR A 9 4.41 -14.79 1.38
CA THR A 9 4.18 -16.24 1.39
C THR A 9 3.15 -16.65 2.46
N CYS A 10 3.18 -16.05 3.65
CA CYS A 10 2.12 -16.25 4.65
C CYS A 10 0.74 -15.81 4.12
N LEU A 11 0.65 -14.65 3.44
CA LEU A 11 -0.60 -14.20 2.81
C LEU A 11 -1.09 -15.15 1.71
N GLN A 12 -0.18 -15.75 0.94
CA GLN A 12 -0.53 -16.77 -0.07
C GLN A 12 -1.09 -18.04 0.58
N GLN A 13 -0.55 -18.47 1.71
CA GLN A 13 -1.10 -19.60 2.46
C GLN A 13 -2.51 -19.29 2.98
N LEU A 14 -2.69 -18.09 3.58
CA LEU A 14 -3.99 -17.63 4.05
C LEU A 14 -5.01 -17.48 2.93
N GLN A 15 -4.57 -17.05 1.74
CA GLN A 15 -5.42 -16.99 0.56
C GLN A 15 -6.06 -18.35 0.25
N THR A 16 -5.26 -19.41 0.23
CA THR A 16 -5.72 -20.77 -0.02
C THR A 16 -6.63 -21.28 1.10
N THR A 17 -6.24 -21.07 2.35
CA THR A 17 -7.00 -21.55 3.53
C THR A 17 -8.37 -20.88 3.66
N LEU A 18 -8.45 -19.57 3.36
CA LEU A 18 -9.66 -18.77 3.50
C LEU A 18 -10.43 -18.59 2.18
N GLN A 19 -9.96 -19.21 1.09
CA GLN A 19 -10.56 -19.13 -0.25
C GLN A 19 -10.77 -17.68 -0.75
N LEU A 20 -9.77 -16.82 -0.55
CA LEU A 20 -9.83 -15.40 -0.96
C LEU A 20 -9.44 -15.22 -2.42
N GLU A 21 -10.37 -15.46 -3.33
CA GLU A 21 -10.13 -15.49 -4.78
C GLU A 21 -9.64 -14.16 -5.38
N THR A 22 -9.93 -13.03 -4.75
CA THR A 22 -9.55 -11.69 -5.24
C THR A 22 -8.21 -11.21 -4.67
N LEU A 23 -7.65 -11.89 -3.67
CA LEU A 23 -6.39 -11.49 -3.06
C LEU A 23 -5.24 -11.72 -4.05
N ARG A 24 -4.37 -10.73 -4.22
CA ARG A 24 -3.17 -10.85 -5.07
C ARG A 24 -1.95 -10.41 -4.25
N PRO A 25 -1.37 -11.29 -3.42
CA PRO A 25 -0.18 -10.98 -2.65
C PRO A 25 1.00 -10.70 -3.60
N LEU A 26 1.68 -9.57 -3.40
CA LEU A 26 2.80 -9.13 -4.23
C LEU A 26 4.00 -8.79 -3.36
N VAL A 27 5.16 -9.35 -3.70
CA VAL A 27 6.44 -8.93 -3.12
C VAL A 27 6.96 -7.76 -3.93
N GLY A 28 7.24 -6.64 -3.27
CA GLY A 28 7.73 -5.48 -3.97
C GLY A 28 7.85 -4.24 -3.09
N ARG A 29 8.55 -3.27 -3.63
CA ARG A 29 8.64 -1.90 -3.12
C ARG A 29 7.70 -1.01 -3.92
N SER A 30 7.03 -0.07 -3.26
CA SER A 30 6.05 0.82 -3.89
C SER A 30 6.62 1.61 -5.07
N GLU A 31 7.83 2.13 -4.92
CA GLU A 31 8.54 2.95 -5.92
C GLU A 31 8.89 2.19 -7.20
N GLN A 32 8.98 0.86 -7.14
CA GLN A 32 9.21 0.00 -8.30
C GLN A 32 7.88 -0.47 -8.89
N VAL A 33 6.97 -0.93 -8.03
CA VAL A 33 5.68 -1.49 -8.46
C VAL A 33 4.83 -0.43 -9.15
N CYS A 34 4.87 0.83 -8.69
CA CYS A 34 4.10 1.90 -9.30
C CYS A 34 4.56 2.31 -10.70
N GLN A 35 5.75 1.86 -11.14
CA GLN A 35 6.25 2.07 -12.51
C GLN A 35 5.75 0.99 -13.48
N LEU A 36 5.24 -0.13 -12.96
CA LEU A 36 4.74 -1.22 -13.79
C LEU A 36 3.37 -0.84 -14.37
N PRO A 37 3.14 -0.97 -15.70
CA PRO A 37 1.88 -0.60 -16.34
C PRO A 37 0.62 -1.18 -15.69
N PRO A 38 0.60 -2.43 -15.19
CA PRO A 38 -0.60 -2.99 -14.53
C PRO A 38 -0.98 -2.31 -13.21
N HIS A 39 -0.08 -1.56 -12.58
CA HIS A 39 -0.26 -1.01 -11.23
C HIS A 39 -0.33 0.51 -11.21
N ARG A 40 0.24 1.18 -12.22
CA ARG A 40 0.26 2.63 -12.32
C ARG A 40 -1.16 3.17 -12.54
N GLY A 41 -1.65 3.97 -11.60
CA GLY A 41 -2.97 4.60 -11.71
C GLY A 41 -4.14 3.61 -11.75
N ALA A 42 -3.99 2.41 -11.19
CA ALA A 42 -4.93 1.30 -11.37
C ALA A 42 -5.88 1.09 -10.17
N TYR A 43 -5.65 1.76 -9.04
CA TYR A 43 -6.35 1.47 -7.78
C TYR A 43 -7.31 2.57 -7.36
N ASP A 44 -8.52 2.21 -6.93
CA ASP A 44 -9.50 3.13 -6.33
C ASP A 44 -9.08 3.59 -4.93
N LEU A 45 -8.44 2.70 -4.18
CA LEU A 45 -8.09 2.91 -2.77
C LEU A 45 -6.74 2.27 -2.46
N ALA A 46 -5.87 2.99 -1.76
CA ALA A 46 -4.60 2.50 -1.25
C ALA A 46 -4.54 2.63 0.27
N LEU A 47 -4.36 1.50 0.96
CA LEU A 47 -4.06 1.47 2.40
C LEU A 47 -2.54 1.36 2.58
N VAL A 48 -1.93 2.37 3.17
CA VAL A 48 -0.49 2.38 3.45
C VAL A 48 -0.26 2.17 4.93
N ARG A 49 0.48 1.12 5.27
CA ARG A 49 1.02 0.88 6.61
C ARG A 49 2.55 0.85 6.51
N ALA A 50 3.17 2.00 6.69
CA ALA A 50 4.61 2.18 6.60
C ALA A 50 5.13 3.09 7.72
N VAL A 51 6.41 2.94 8.04
CA VAL A 51 7.12 3.83 8.96
C VAL A 51 7.70 4.98 8.14
N GLY A 52 7.21 6.19 8.36
CA GLY A 52 7.62 7.38 7.61
C GLY A 52 6.68 8.55 7.88
N THR A 53 6.99 9.72 7.30
CA THR A 53 6.08 10.88 7.36
C THR A 53 4.85 10.64 6.49
N ALA A 54 3.78 11.42 6.72
CA ALA A 54 2.58 11.34 5.90
C ALA A 54 2.87 11.68 4.42
N SER A 55 3.71 12.70 4.17
CA SER A 55 4.13 13.09 2.81
C SER A 55 4.78 11.94 2.07
N VAL A 56 5.78 11.30 2.68
CA VAL A 56 6.51 10.17 2.06
C VAL A 56 5.56 9.00 1.76
N CYS A 57 4.65 8.68 2.70
CA CYS A 57 3.66 7.63 2.46
C CYS A 57 2.69 7.99 1.32
N ALA A 58 2.30 9.26 1.21
CA ALA A 58 1.45 9.74 0.13
C ALA A 58 2.17 9.68 -1.23
N GLU A 59 3.44 10.08 -1.30
CA GLU A 59 4.27 10.02 -2.52
C GLU A 59 4.37 8.60 -3.08
N TYR A 60 4.44 7.58 -2.22
CA TYR A 60 4.43 6.19 -2.65
C TYR A 60 3.04 5.66 -3.05
N ALA A 61 1.97 6.21 -2.49
CA ALA A 61 0.60 5.78 -2.78
C ALA A 61 0.05 6.41 -4.06
N LEU A 62 0.30 7.70 -4.27
CA LEU A 62 -0.30 8.49 -5.34
C LEU A 62 -0.13 7.87 -6.75
N PRO A 63 1.05 7.38 -7.15
CA PRO A 63 1.22 6.84 -8.50
C PRO A 63 0.49 5.51 -8.73
N LEU A 64 0.03 4.83 -7.68
CA LEU A 64 -0.79 3.62 -7.78
C LEU A 64 -2.27 3.98 -7.95
N LEU A 65 -2.70 5.15 -7.46
CA LEU A 65 -4.10 5.53 -7.45
C LEU A 65 -4.55 6.07 -8.81
N ARG A 66 -5.73 5.62 -9.25
CA ARG A 66 -6.40 6.26 -10.39
C ARG A 66 -6.80 7.69 -10.04
N GLU A 67 -7.17 8.47 -11.04
CA GLU A 67 -7.78 9.77 -10.80
C GLU A 67 -8.99 9.64 -9.86
N ARG A 68 -9.03 10.53 -8.86
CA ARG A 68 -10.05 10.55 -7.79
C ARG A 68 -10.01 9.32 -6.85
N GLY A 69 -8.96 8.51 -6.91
CA GLY A 69 -8.69 7.47 -5.92
C GLY A 69 -8.31 8.04 -4.56
N GLY A 70 -8.48 7.26 -3.50
CA GLY A 70 -8.20 7.65 -2.12
C GLY A 70 -7.00 6.94 -1.51
N ALA A 71 -6.32 7.59 -0.57
CA ALA A 71 -5.29 6.95 0.26
C ALA A 71 -5.68 6.99 1.74
N ILE A 72 -5.54 5.86 2.43
CA ILE A 72 -5.62 5.77 3.89
C ILE A 72 -4.21 5.51 4.41
N LEU A 73 -3.66 6.48 5.12
CA LEU A 73 -2.32 6.38 5.71
C LEU A 73 -2.46 5.90 7.16
N TYR A 74 -2.37 4.59 7.37
CA TYR A 74 -2.47 4.00 8.69
C TYR A 74 -1.13 4.08 9.44
N ARG A 75 -1.08 4.94 10.44
CA ARG A 75 0.12 5.20 11.26
C ARG A 75 -0.19 5.06 12.75
N GLY A 76 0.75 4.50 13.50
CA GLY A 76 0.73 4.54 14.97
C GLY A 76 1.22 5.90 15.50
N ASP A 77 0.92 6.21 16.77
CA ASP A 77 1.17 7.51 17.43
C ASP A 77 2.66 7.85 17.70
N ASN A 78 3.60 7.22 17.00
CA ASN A 78 5.03 7.39 17.27
C ASN A 78 5.65 8.64 16.61
N GLY A 79 4.91 9.74 16.50
CA GLY A 79 5.45 10.99 15.99
C GLY A 79 4.38 12.04 15.82
N ARG A 80 4.33 12.99 16.75
CA ARG A 80 3.61 14.26 16.64
C ARG A 80 4.06 15.02 15.39
N GLY A 81 3.47 14.69 14.26
CA GLY A 81 3.36 15.56 13.10
C GLY A 81 1.88 15.90 12.98
N LYS A 82 1.46 17.01 13.60
CA LYS A 82 0.14 17.59 13.38
C LYS A 82 -0.05 17.72 11.87
N ILE A 83 -1.01 17.02 11.30
CA ILE A 83 -1.54 17.39 9.99
C ILE A 83 -2.25 18.73 10.24
N PRO A 84 -1.85 19.83 9.60
CA PRO A 84 -2.63 21.05 9.66
C PRO A 84 -3.97 20.71 9.01
N LEU A 85 -5.02 20.66 9.83
CA LEU A 85 -6.38 20.77 9.32
C LEU A 85 -6.58 22.25 8.94
N PRO A 86 -7.30 22.55 7.84
CA PRO A 86 -7.65 23.92 7.47
C PRO A 86 -8.47 24.60 8.56
#